data_AF-A0ABD6LMH4-F1
#
_entry.id   AF-A0ABD6LMH4-F1
#
_cell.length_a   1.000
_cell.length_b   1.000
_cell.length_c   1.000
_cell.angle_alpha   90.00
_cell.angle_beta   90.00
_cell.angle_gamma   90.00
#
_symmetry.space_group_name_H-M   'P 1'
#
loop_
_entity.id
_entity.type
_entity.pdbx_description
1 polymer ?
#
loop_
_entity_poly.entity_id
_entity_poly.type
_entity_poly.pdbx_seq_one_letter_code
_entity_poly.pdbx_strand_id
1 'polypeptide(L)'
;MARKVDITDKLSFEENPSLVIKGEVLEVNADAPTMLKVMGLMSADAPGMDEVLQAYNLMFPEESKKKIEKLKIGFKDLVTVIMESIQLITDEVDSPGEQ
;
A
#
# COMPACT_ATOMS: atom_id res chain seq x y z
N MET A 1 33.46 6.71 -20.60
CA MET A 1 32.09 7.11 -20.99
C MET A 1 31.12 6.22 -20.24
N ALA A 2 30.17 6.77 -19.48
CA ALA A 2 29.17 5.97 -18.78
C ALA A 2 28.06 5.54 -19.76
N ARG A 3 27.68 4.27 -19.74
CA ARG A 3 26.60 3.73 -20.57
C ARG A 3 25.25 4.26 -20.05
N LYS A 4 24.41 4.76 -20.96
CA LYS A 4 23.01 5.14 -20.67
C LYS A 4 22.08 4.18 -21.42
N VAL A 5 21.00 3.78 -20.78
CA VAL A 5 19.95 2.90 -21.33
C VAL A 5 18.61 3.48 -20.92
N ASP A 6 17.68 3.63 -21.85
CA ASP A 6 16.30 4.01 -21.57
C ASP A 6 15.49 2.74 -21.21
N ILE A 7 14.71 2.82 -20.13
CA ILE A 7 13.87 1.72 -19.64
C ILE A 7 12.40 2.14 -19.47
N THR A 8 11.99 3.29 -20.01
CA THR A 8 10.65 3.86 -19.81
C THR A 8 9.56 2.85 -20.18
N ASP A 9 9.70 2.15 -21.30
CA ASP A 9 8.75 1.12 -21.76
C ASP A 9 8.72 -0.15 -20.90
N LYS A 10 9.61 -0.28 -19.91
CA LYS A 10 9.65 -1.42 -18.96
C LYS A 10 8.94 -1.12 -17.65
N LEU A 11 8.48 0.11 -17.44
CA LEU A 11 7.83 0.54 -16.20
C LEU A 11 6.32 0.65 -16.42
N SER A 12 5.53 0.19 -15.46
CA SER A 12 4.13 0.57 -15.36
C SER A 12 4.02 1.90 -14.64
N PHE A 13 3.35 2.84 -15.28
CA PHE A 13 2.96 4.12 -14.68
C PHE A 13 1.46 4.12 -14.31
N GLU A 14 0.92 2.93 -14.03
CA GLU A 14 -0.50 2.72 -13.72
C GLU A 14 -0.92 3.46 -12.45
N GLU A 15 -2.22 3.74 -12.36
CA GLU A 15 -2.82 4.42 -11.21
C GLU A 15 -2.66 3.59 -9.93
N ASN A 16 -2.72 4.28 -8.80
CA ASN A 16 -2.70 3.66 -7.49
C ASN A 16 -3.75 2.53 -7.39
N PRO A 17 -3.40 1.36 -6.84
CA PRO A 17 -4.34 0.27 -6.64
C PRO A 17 -5.41 0.67 -5.61
N SER A 18 -6.52 -0.06 -5.61
CA SER A 18 -7.67 0.26 -4.75
C SER A 18 -8.23 -0.97 -4.05
N LEU A 19 -8.54 -0.83 -2.76
CA LEU A 19 -9.31 -1.79 -1.99
C LEU A 19 -10.81 -1.48 -2.06
N VAL A 20 -11.63 -2.52 -2.02
CA VAL A 20 -13.10 -2.37 -1.92
C VAL A 20 -13.59 -2.89 -0.59
N ILE A 21 -14.18 -2.01 0.23
CA ILE A 21 -14.73 -2.38 1.53
C ILE A 21 -16.20 -1.94 1.60
N LYS A 22 -17.12 -2.91 1.69
CA LYS A 22 -18.57 -2.66 1.70
C LYS A 22 -19.06 -1.79 0.51
N GLY A 23 -18.43 -1.92 -0.65
CA GLY A 23 -18.73 -1.15 -1.86
C GLY A 23 -18.07 0.22 -1.93
N GLU A 24 -17.36 0.66 -0.88
CA GLU A 24 -16.52 1.86 -0.95
C GLU A 24 -15.16 1.51 -1.56
N VAL A 25 -14.74 2.30 -2.55
CA VAL A 25 -13.42 2.17 -3.19
C VAL A 25 -12.42 3.06 -2.45
N LEU A 26 -11.35 2.45 -1.97
CA LEU A 26 -10.28 3.05 -1.20
C LEU A 26 -8.99 2.96 -2.01
N GLU A 27 -8.56 4.08 -2.58
CA GLU A 27 -7.25 4.16 -3.22
C GLU A 27 -6.14 3.97 -2.19
N VAL A 28 -5.05 3.31 -2.60
CA VAL A 28 -3.86 3.03 -1.80
C VAL A 28 -2.63 3.55 -2.55
N ASN A 29 -1.83 4.39 -1.91
CA ASN A 29 -0.57 4.88 -2.44
C ASN A 29 0.42 3.72 -2.58
N ALA A 30 0.78 3.39 -3.82
CA ALA A 30 1.72 2.32 -4.16
C ALA A 30 3.11 2.82 -4.58
N ASP A 31 3.40 4.11 -4.38
CA ASP A 31 4.70 4.65 -4.75
C ASP A 31 5.84 3.98 -3.98
N ALA A 32 6.95 3.74 -4.70
CA ALA A 32 8.11 3.03 -4.14
C ALA A 32 8.63 3.60 -2.80
N PRO A 33 8.80 4.93 -2.60
CA PRO A 33 9.27 5.43 -1.32
C PRO A 33 8.27 5.25 -0.17
N THR A 34 6.96 5.31 -0.43
CA THR A 34 5.93 4.96 0.55
C THR A 34 6.02 3.48 0.94
N MET A 35 6.14 2.58 -0.03
CA MET A 35 6.25 1.14 0.23
C MET A 35 7.48 0.76 1.02
N LEU A 36 8.66 1.28 0.67
CA LEU A 36 9.89 1.02 1.42
C LEU A 36 9.77 1.43 2.90
N LYS A 37 9.09 2.55 3.19
CA LYS A 37 8.85 2.98 4.57
C LYS A 37 7.87 2.05 5.27
N VAL A 38 6.77 1.71 4.63
CA VAL A 38 5.73 0.84 5.22
C VAL A 38 6.28 -0.55 5.50
N MET A 39 7.03 -1.15 4.58
CA MET A 39 7.71 -2.43 4.79
C MET A 39 8.68 -2.36 5.96
N GLY A 40 9.44 -1.26 6.10
CA GLY A 40 10.33 -1.04 7.24
C GLY A 40 9.57 -0.95 8.58
N LEU A 41 8.43 -0.27 8.60
CA LEU A 41 7.55 -0.16 9.79
C LEU A 41 6.89 -1.50 10.14
N MET A 42 6.59 -2.32 9.14
CA MET A 42 5.89 -3.61 9.28
C MET A 42 6.85 -4.80 9.35
N SER A 43 8.16 -4.57 9.49
CA SER A 43 9.18 -5.63 9.59
C SER A 43 9.12 -6.41 10.91
N ALA A 44 8.39 -5.92 11.91
CA ALA A 44 8.17 -6.60 13.18
C ALA A 44 6.96 -7.56 13.10
N ASP A 45 7.05 -8.72 13.77
CA ASP A 45 6.00 -9.74 13.84
C ASP A 45 4.64 -9.19 14.33
N ALA A 46 4.68 -8.15 15.16
CA ALA A 46 3.52 -7.34 15.54
C ALA A 46 3.91 -5.86 15.57
N PRO A 47 3.50 -5.04 14.58
CA PRO A 47 3.77 -3.61 14.57
C PRO A 47 3.08 -2.92 15.75
N GLY A 48 3.77 -1.98 16.39
CA GLY A 48 3.19 -1.14 17.43
C GLY A 48 2.09 -0.21 16.89
N MET A 49 1.34 0.42 17.80
CA MET A 49 0.28 1.37 17.43
C MET A 49 0.82 2.57 16.62
N ASP A 50 2.03 3.01 16.91
CA ASP A 50 2.66 4.14 16.21
C ASP A 50 3.01 3.75 14.77
N GLU A 51 3.58 2.57 14.57
CA GLU A 51 3.89 2.01 13.26
C GLU A 51 2.64 1.80 12.41
N VAL A 52 1.55 1.29 13.01
CA VAL A 52 0.24 1.16 12.35
C VAL A 52 -0.30 2.52 11.91
N LEU A 53 -0.22 3.54 12.78
CA LEU A 53 -0.68 4.89 12.46
C LEU A 53 0.16 5.55 11.37
N GLN A 54 1.48 5.36 11.40
CA GLN A 54 2.37 5.88 10.36
C GLN A 54 2.10 5.20 9.02
N ALA A 55 1.97 3.87 8.99
CA ALA A 55 1.64 3.14 7.76
C ALA A 55 0.29 3.55 7.19
N TYR A 56 -0.75 3.67 8.04
CA TYR A 56 -2.05 4.20 7.64
C TYR A 56 -1.93 5.60 7.01
N ASN A 57 -1.10 6.47 7.61
CA ASN A 57 -0.94 7.83 7.12
C ASN A 57 -0.23 7.93 5.79
N LEU A 58 0.73 7.04 5.53
CA LEU A 58 1.50 7.00 4.30
C LEU A 58 0.69 6.34 3.16
N MET A 59 0.04 5.21 3.44
CA MET A 59 -0.65 4.43 2.40
C MET A 59 -1.96 5.04 1.93
N PHE A 60 -2.73 5.66 2.81
CA PHE A 60 -4.06 6.13 2.43
C PHE A 60 -4.06 7.63 2.16
N PRO A 61 -4.49 8.08 0.97
CA PRO A 61 -4.76 9.49 0.73
C PRO A 61 -5.92 9.98 1.59
N GLU A 62 -6.06 11.30 1.76
CA GLU A 62 -7.08 11.89 2.64
C GLU A 62 -8.51 11.46 2.29
N GLU A 63 -8.81 11.22 1.02
CA GLU A 63 -10.13 10.73 0.61
C GLU A 63 -10.42 9.31 1.13
N SER A 64 -9.48 8.38 0.94
CA SER A 64 -9.58 7.01 1.45
C SER A 64 -9.66 6.99 2.97
N LYS A 65 -8.88 7.84 3.66
CA LYS A 65 -8.98 7.98 5.12
C LYS A 65 -10.37 8.36 5.59
N LYS A 66 -10.99 9.36 4.95
CA LYS A 66 -12.37 9.78 5.26
C LYS A 66 -13.39 8.66 5.04
N LYS A 67 -13.22 7.85 4.01
CA LYS A 67 -14.08 6.68 3.76
C LYS A 67 -13.90 5.64 4.86
N ILE A 68 -12.66 5.34 5.27
CA ILE A 68 -12.35 4.42 6.37
C ILE A 68 -12.95 4.90 7.71
N GLU A 69 -12.83 6.20 8.02
CA GLU A 69 -13.43 6.79 9.23
C GLU A 69 -14.96 6.63 9.26
N LYS A 70 -15.64 6.76 8.11
CA LYS A 70 -17.09 6.54 7.99
C LYS A 70 -17.51 5.10 8.23
N LEU A 71 -16.65 4.14 7.88
CA LEU A 71 -16.90 2.72 8.12
C LEU A 71 -16.88 2.35 9.61
N LYS A 72 -16.27 3.20 10.46
CA LYS A 72 -16.15 3.01 11.92
C LYS A 72 -15.62 1.62 12.29
N ILE A 73 -14.61 1.16 11.56
CA ILE A 73 -13.98 -0.15 11.79
C ILE A 73 -13.17 -0.14 13.08
N GLY A 74 -13.01 -1.32 13.70
CA GLY A 74 -12.17 -1.45 14.88
C GLY A 74 -10.68 -1.34 14.55
N PHE A 75 -9.84 -1.14 15.56
CA PHE A 75 -8.38 -1.09 15.36
C PHE A 75 -7.82 -2.38 14.74
N LYS A 76 -8.35 -3.54 15.15
CA LYS A 76 -7.98 -4.85 14.58
C LYS A 76 -8.26 -4.89 13.07
N ASP A 77 -9.45 -4.44 12.67
CA ASP A 77 -9.84 -4.40 11.25
C ASP A 77 -8.99 -3.39 10.47
N LEU A 78 -8.61 -2.26 11.09
CA LEU A 78 -7.70 -1.30 10.47
C LEU A 78 -6.32 -1.92 10.19
N VAL A 79 -5.78 -2.70 11.12
CA VAL A 79 -4.52 -3.45 10.90
C VAL A 79 -4.69 -4.42 9.74
N THR A 80 -5.82 -5.12 9.64
CA THR A 80 -6.12 -5.98 8.48
C THR A 80 -6.15 -5.19 7.17
N VAL A 81 -6.83 -4.04 7.13
CA VAL A 81 -6.88 -3.18 5.93
C VAL A 81 -5.49 -2.73 5.47
N ILE A 82 -4.60 -2.40 6.42
CA ILE A 82 -3.20 -2.05 6.16
C ILE A 82 -2.44 -3.25 5.59
N MET A 83 -2.57 -4.44 6.19
CA MET A 83 -1.90 -5.65 5.71
C MET A 83 -2.37 -6.03 4.29
N GLU A 84 -3.67 -6.03 4.04
CA GLU A 84 -4.24 -6.30 2.71
C GLU A 84 -3.78 -5.28 1.67
N SER A 85 -3.60 -4.01 2.07
CA SER A 85 -3.05 -2.96 1.19
C SER A 85 -1.61 -3.25 0.79
N ILE A 86 -0.79 -3.67 1.75
CA ILE A 86 0.61 -4.04 1.48
C ILE A 86 0.62 -5.24 0.55
N GLN A 87 -0.18 -6.28 0.84
CA GLN A 87 -0.28 -7.46 -0.01
C GLN A 87 -0.71 -7.11 -1.43
N LEU A 88 -1.75 -6.29 -1.60
CA LEU A 88 -2.22 -5.83 -2.91
C LEU A 88 -1.08 -5.23 -3.72
N ILE A 89 -0.31 -4.33 -3.12
CA ILE A 89 0.79 -3.65 -3.80
C ILE A 89 1.95 -4.63 -4.05
N THR A 90 2.27 -5.51 -3.10
CA THR A 90 3.39 -6.45 -3.24
C THR A 90 3.11 -7.62 -4.15
N ASP A 91 1.86 -8.07 -4.28
CA ASP A 91 1.45 -9.14 -5.19
C ASP A 91 1.60 -8.70 -6.65
N GLU A 92 1.42 -7.39 -6.92
CA GLU A 92 1.80 -6.77 -8.20
C GLU A 92 3.32 -6.82 -8.47
N VAL A 93 4.16 -6.91 -7.42
CA VAL A 93 5.63 -7.00 -7.53
C VAL A 93 6.13 -8.46 -7.49
N ASP A 94 5.45 -9.34 -6.75
CA ASP A 94 5.75 -10.76 -6.54
C ASP A 94 4.91 -11.69 -7.44
N SER A 95 4.43 -11.17 -8.57
CA SER A 95 4.05 -11.98 -9.72
C SER A 95 5.22 -12.12 -10.74
N PRO A 96 6.40 -12.67 -10.40
CA PRO A 96 7.28 -13.22 -11.41
C PRO A 96 6.64 -14.53 -11.89
N GLY A 97 5.88 -14.44 -12.98
CA GLY A 97 5.40 -15.57 -13.79
C GLY A 97 5.46 -16.96 -13.14
N GLU A 98 4.34 -17.39 -12.56
CA GLU A 98 3.99 -18.79 -12.68
C GLU A 98 3.68 -19.07 -14.16
N GLN A 99 4.71 -19.38 -14.95
CA GLN A 99 4.66 -20.30 -16.11
C GLN A 99 6.04 -20.55 -16.72
#